data_AF-A0A1Q3TCZ5-F1
#
_entry.id   AF-A0A1Q3TCZ5-F1
#
_cell.length_a   1.000
_cell.length_b   1.000
_cell.length_c   1.000
_cell.angle_alpha   90.00
_cell.angle_beta   90.00
_cell.angle_gamma   90.00
#
_symmetry.space_group_name_H-M   'P 1'
#
loop_
_entity.id
_entity.type
_entity.pdbx_description
1 polymer ?
#
loop_
_entity_poly.entity_id
_entity_poly.type
_entity_poly.pdbx_seq_one_letter_code
_entity_poly.pdbx_strand_id
1 'polypeptide(L)'
;MISLSAGPAFTSASQKDYRQGNGYGLQADAFVPFYRKGWDGSVKGSGFTLGINAGINYASLKNLQPDVEVIGGKYLVYNGITNISNSSFKKYSGSFSGIAGLQAQFAFGKFIISPIISTGYISVKQEGYSQTGSFSVNGQPLSKDLARQDAVNESGFLVKPQLKFGYTVSDRVQLYLGAAFTTGPQMEYTLHTLVPQGGFKEDNKYEVDQIKNGSYSESKSKSRYKTSEIHLGIGIRLGKSSRKKPRGKVTKPGDNGMLQASNADSTKNPLYNPSGMEATNPLAMALPGSPIGGIVVKGGKNPGGNLMVATSDSNGKFELNGLEVGAYQFNLTPGQNPGANEVTSVGTVRPGTKGSGATSSSYAAGRLSTDTTKNPLYEGSGNSGSNPMYEASARPGSPIGGIVVKGGKNPGGNMINLSVDKNGTIQFEVLEAGNYKFIIQTPENPNPGKQKKVKEKATSGLKDTLKTNV
;
A
#
# COMPACT_ATOMS: atom_id res chain seq x y z
N MET A 1 1.67 -13.12 -0.42
CA MET A 1 1.67 -13.22 1.06
C MET A 1 0.75 -14.36 1.42
N ILE A 2 1.16 -15.25 2.31
CA ILE A 2 0.28 -16.29 2.85
C ILE A 2 -0.12 -15.87 4.25
N SER A 3 -1.37 -16.07 4.64
CA SER A 3 -1.85 -15.78 5.98
C SER A 3 -2.70 -16.89 6.54
N LEU A 4 -2.65 -17.03 7.87
CA LEU A 4 -3.50 -17.90 8.66
C LEU A 4 -4.17 -17.06 9.74
N SER A 5 -5.44 -17.31 10.03
CA SER A 5 -6.16 -16.68 11.12
C SER A 5 -7.18 -17.59 11.75
N ALA A 6 -7.54 -17.26 12.99
CA ALA A 6 -8.56 -17.92 13.77
C ALA A 6 -9.34 -16.90 14.60
N GLY A 7 -10.55 -17.24 14.99
CA GLY A 7 -11.30 -16.46 15.96
C GLY A 7 -12.76 -16.86 16.08
N PRO A 8 -13.56 -16.12 16.88
CA PRO A 8 -14.96 -16.46 17.09
C PRO A 8 -15.80 -16.24 15.83
N ALA A 9 -16.76 -17.14 15.64
CA ALA A 9 -17.80 -17.05 14.63
C ALA A 9 -19.17 -16.88 15.33
N PHE A 10 -19.94 -15.90 14.87
CA PHE A 10 -21.23 -15.51 15.43
C PHE A 10 -22.32 -15.80 14.41
N THR A 11 -23.36 -16.51 14.85
CA THR A 11 -24.54 -16.79 14.03
C THR A 11 -25.56 -15.66 14.14
N SER A 12 -26.27 -15.43 13.05
CA SER A 12 -27.40 -14.49 13.03
C SER A 12 -28.56 -14.96 13.94
N ALA A 13 -29.46 -14.06 14.31
CA ALA A 13 -30.66 -14.42 15.09
C ALA A 13 -31.47 -15.53 14.39
N SER A 14 -31.71 -15.39 13.09
CA SER A 14 -32.44 -16.39 12.30
C SER A 14 -31.77 -17.77 12.33
N GLN A 15 -30.44 -17.85 12.40
CA GLN A 15 -29.74 -19.13 12.53
C GLN A 15 -29.85 -19.74 13.93
N LYS A 16 -29.92 -18.90 14.97
CA LYS A 16 -30.14 -19.35 16.35
C LYS A 16 -31.52 -19.97 16.54
N ASP A 17 -32.53 -19.48 15.81
CA ASP A 17 -33.87 -20.07 15.77
C ASP A 17 -33.83 -21.53 15.26
N TYR A 18 -32.94 -21.81 14.29
CA TYR A 18 -32.63 -23.16 13.80
C TYR A 18 -31.49 -23.83 14.56
N ARG A 19 -31.28 -23.43 15.81
CA ARG A 19 -30.38 -24.08 16.77
C ARG A 19 -28.90 -24.07 16.38
N GLN A 20 -28.47 -23.15 15.52
CA GLN A 20 -27.05 -22.88 15.30
C GLN A 20 -26.56 -21.76 16.23
N GLY A 21 -25.69 -22.11 17.16
CA GLY A 21 -25.03 -21.19 18.08
C GLY A 21 -23.72 -20.64 17.55
N ASN A 22 -23.08 -19.81 18.36
CA ASN A 22 -21.75 -19.29 18.08
C ASN A 22 -20.69 -20.41 18.13
N GLY A 23 -19.54 -20.15 17.51
CA GLY A 23 -18.41 -21.06 17.53
C GLY A 23 -17.13 -20.37 17.09
N TYR A 24 -16.34 -21.02 16.25
CA TYR A 24 -15.05 -20.49 15.80
C TYR A 24 -14.80 -20.75 14.32
N GLY A 25 -14.03 -19.86 13.71
CA GLY A 25 -13.60 -19.90 12.32
C GLY A 25 -12.08 -19.98 12.20
N LEU A 26 -11.63 -20.68 11.16
CA LEU A 26 -10.24 -20.77 10.72
C LEU A 26 -10.18 -20.33 9.26
N GLN A 27 -9.20 -19.50 8.90
CA GLN A 27 -9.03 -19.03 7.53
C GLN A 27 -7.56 -19.06 7.13
N ALA A 28 -7.28 -19.65 5.97
CA ALA A 28 -5.98 -19.61 5.33
C ALA A 28 -6.11 -18.96 3.95
N ASP A 29 -5.34 -17.90 3.69
CA ASP A 29 -5.41 -17.14 2.45
C ASP A 29 -4.02 -16.94 1.82
N ALA A 30 -4.00 -16.82 0.50
CA ALA A 30 -2.89 -16.34 -0.30
C ALA A 30 -3.29 -15.05 -1.02
N PHE A 31 -2.52 -13.99 -0.78
CA PHE A 31 -2.65 -12.70 -1.45
C PHE A 31 -1.55 -12.50 -2.48
N VAL A 32 -1.93 -12.33 -3.74
CA VAL A 32 -1.04 -12.08 -4.88
C VAL A 32 -1.31 -10.67 -5.41
N PRO A 33 -0.41 -9.71 -5.13
CA PRO A 33 -0.56 -8.35 -5.62
C PRO A 33 -0.18 -8.24 -7.09
N PHE A 34 -1.01 -7.57 -7.89
CA PHE A 34 -0.74 -7.25 -9.29
C PHE A 34 -0.53 -5.76 -9.53
N TYR A 35 -0.88 -4.90 -8.55
CA TYR A 35 -0.65 -3.46 -8.63
C TYR A 35 -0.12 -2.91 -7.31
N ARG A 36 0.85 -2.00 -7.39
CA ARG A 36 1.46 -1.33 -6.23
C ARG A 36 1.84 0.10 -6.59
N LYS A 37 1.58 1.02 -5.66
CA LYS A 37 1.94 2.44 -5.79
C LYS A 37 2.26 3.03 -4.42
N GLY A 38 3.39 3.70 -4.28
CA GLY A 38 3.73 4.48 -3.11
C GLY A 38 2.90 5.75 -2.98
N TRP A 39 2.76 6.27 -1.76
CA TRP A 39 2.15 7.59 -1.54
C TRP A 39 2.95 8.73 -2.19
N ASP A 40 4.25 8.52 -2.38
CA ASP A 40 5.19 9.36 -3.13
C ASP A 40 5.07 9.21 -4.66
N GLY A 41 4.16 8.37 -5.15
CA GLY A 41 4.01 8.05 -6.57
C GLY A 41 5.00 7.02 -7.11
N SER A 42 5.92 6.51 -6.28
CA SER A 42 6.91 5.50 -6.69
C SER A 42 6.27 4.12 -6.86
N VAL A 43 6.62 3.41 -7.93
CA VAL A 43 6.20 2.01 -8.17
C VAL A 43 6.83 1.02 -7.16
N LYS A 44 7.80 1.49 -6.36
CA LYS A 44 8.46 0.71 -5.29
C LYS A 44 7.97 1.06 -3.88
N GLY A 45 7.10 2.07 -3.73
CA GLY A 45 6.63 2.52 -2.42
C GLY A 45 5.52 1.63 -1.82
N SER A 46 5.35 1.71 -0.49
CA SER A 46 4.40 0.90 0.28
C SER A 46 3.12 1.68 0.62
N GLY A 47 2.46 2.29 -0.37
CA GLY A 47 1.27 3.12 -0.13
C GLY A 47 -0.03 2.36 -0.35
N PHE A 48 -0.31 2.01 -1.59
CA PHE A 48 -1.46 1.25 -2.03
C PHE A 48 -1.03 -0.02 -2.75
N THR A 49 -1.71 -1.12 -2.48
CA THR A 49 -1.53 -2.40 -3.18
C THR A 49 -2.88 -3.01 -3.51
N LEU A 50 -3.05 -3.49 -4.73
CA LEU A 50 -4.23 -4.22 -5.16
C LEU A 50 -3.81 -5.61 -5.67
N GLY A 51 -4.60 -6.61 -5.32
CA GLY A 51 -4.30 -7.99 -5.65
C GLY A 51 -5.50 -8.91 -5.58
N ILE A 52 -5.25 -10.16 -5.97
CA ILE A 52 -6.17 -11.27 -5.79
C ILE A 52 -5.90 -11.91 -4.43
N ASN A 53 -6.95 -12.18 -3.67
CA ASN A 53 -6.93 -13.01 -2.49
C ASN A 53 -7.65 -14.32 -2.80
N ALA A 54 -7.03 -15.46 -2.53
CA ALA A 54 -7.67 -16.77 -2.64
C ALA A 54 -7.40 -17.55 -1.36
N GLY A 55 -8.37 -18.29 -0.87
CA GLY A 55 -8.24 -18.94 0.42
C GLY A 55 -9.28 -20.01 0.67
N ILE A 56 -9.17 -20.60 1.85
CA ILE A 56 -10.12 -21.55 2.39
C ILE A 56 -10.56 -21.07 3.78
N ASN A 57 -11.81 -21.31 4.12
CA ASN A 57 -12.36 -21.01 5.43
C ASN A 57 -13.15 -22.21 5.95
N TYR A 58 -12.91 -22.54 7.22
CA TYR A 58 -13.64 -23.55 7.97
C TYR A 58 -14.30 -22.88 9.17
N ALA A 59 -15.58 -23.13 9.40
CA ALA A 59 -16.27 -22.68 10.61
C ALA A 59 -16.96 -23.85 11.31
N SER A 60 -16.74 -23.94 12.62
CA SER A 60 -17.40 -24.87 13.53
C SER A 60 -18.37 -24.10 14.41
N LEU A 61 -19.65 -24.45 14.37
CA LEU A 61 -20.74 -23.76 15.06
C LEU A 61 -21.38 -24.72 16.06
N LYS A 62 -21.63 -24.26 17.29
CA LYS A 62 -22.24 -25.10 18.32
C LYS A 62 -23.68 -25.43 17.97
N ASN A 63 -24.10 -26.67 18.15
CA ASN A 63 -25.53 -27.02 18.08
C ASN A 63 -26.19 -26.69 19.42
N LEU A 64 -27.13 -25.75 19.38
CA LEU A 64 -27.92 -25.38 20.55
C LEU A 64 -28.95 -26.48 20.79
N GLN A 65 -29.25 -26.71 22.07
CA GLN A 65 -30.29 -27.67 22.41
C GLN A 65 -31.65 -26.94 22.44
N PRO A 66 -32.72 -27.59 21.98
CA PRO A 66 -34.07 -27.09 22.15
C PRO A 66 -34.46 -27.09 23.64
N ASP A 67 -35.43 -26.26 23.99
CA ASP A 67 -36.00 -26.24 25.34
C ASP A 67 -36.82 -27.52 25.58
N VAL A 68 -36.59 -28.18 26.71
CA VAL A 68 -37.29 -29.40 27.11
C VAL A 68 -38.66 -29.11 27.70
N GLU A 69 -38.87 -27.93 28.31
CA GLU A 69 -40.12 -27.58 28.99
C GLU A 69 -41.24 -27.33 27.98
N VAL A 70 -40.92 -26.67 26.86
CA VAL A 70 -41.87 -26.38 25.77
C VAL A 70 -42.46 -27.65 25.16
N ILE A 71 -41.66 -28.70 25.04
CA ILE A 71 -42.12 -30.01 24.54
C ILE A 71 -42.74 -30.83 25.67
N GLY A 72 -42.18 -30.81 26.89
CA GLY A 72 -42.75 -31.48 28.06
C GLY A 72 -44.18 -31.08 28.37
N GLY A 73 -44.48 -29.79 28.28
CA GLY A 73 -45.84 -29.29 28.45
C GLY A 73 -46.84 -29.78 27.40
N LYS A 74 -46.38 -30.30 26.25
CA LYS A 74 -47.22 -30.84 25.18
C LYS A 74 -47.48 -32.34 25.29
N TYR A 75 -46.74 -33.07 26.12
CA TYR A 75 -46.84 -34.52 26.25
C TYR A 75 -46.89 -34.93 27.73
N LEU A 76 -47.96 -34.56 28.41
CA LEU A 76 -48.24 -35.00 29.78
C LEU A 76 -48.88 -36.39 29.73
N VAL A 77 -48.56 -37.24 30.71
CA VAL A 77 -49.13 -38.59 30.82
C VAL A 77 -49.89 -38.77 32.13
N TYR A 78 -50.99 -39.53 32.11
CA TYR A 78 -51.86 -39.71 33.29
C TYR A 78 -51.15 -40.40 34.47
N ASN A 79 -50.26 -41.35 34.20
CA ASN A 79 -49.66 -42.23 35.20
C ASN A 79 -48.16 -41.98 35.47
N GLY A 80 -47.61 -40.79 35.22
CA GLY A 80 -46.20 -40.54 35.54
C GLY A 80 -45.64 -39.17 35.15
N ILE A 81 -44.32 -39.03 35.31
CA ILE A 81 -43.54 -37.84 34.94
C ILE A 81 -42.92 -38.07 33.56
N THR A 82 -43.09 -37.11 32.65
CA THR A 82 -42.41 -37.10 31.36
C THR A 82 -40.97 -36.64 31.54
N ASN A 83 -40.02 -37.57 31.62
CA ASN A 83 -38.61 -37.21 31.56
C ASN A 83 -38.22 -36.99 30.10
N ILE A 84 -37.73 -35.79 29.78
CA ILE A 84 -37.28 -35.44 28.43
C ILE A 84 -35.78 -35.26 28.44
N SER A 85 -35.13 -35.92 27.49
CA SER A 85 -33.71 -35.75 27.23
C SER A 85 -33.51 -35.19 25.83
N ASN A 86 -32.54 -34.27 25.72
CA ASN A 86 -32.10 -33.75 24.44
C ASN A 86 -30.88 -34.55 23.98
N SER A 87 -30.91 -35.02 22.74
CA SER A 87 -29.74 -35.54 22.06
C SER A 87 -29.51 -34.74 20.78
N SER A 88 -28.38 -34.03 20.71
CA SER A 88 -27.89 -33.55 19.41
C SER A 88 -27.00 -34.62 18.81
N PHE A 89 -27.13 -34.88 17.50
CA PHE A 89 -26.34 -35.93 16.84
C PHE A 89 -24.84 -35.66 16.99
N LYS A 90 -24.42 -34.38 17.02
CA LYS A 90 -23.08 -33.95 17.46
C LYS A 90 -23.15 -32.59 18.15
N LYS A 91 -22.14 -32.27 18.97
CA LYS A 91 -22.05 -30.97 19.66
C LYS A 91 -21.82 -29.77 18.72
N TYR A 92 -21.25 -30.01 17.54
CA TYR A 92 -20.89 -28.97 16.58
C TYR A 92 -21.29 -29.35 15.16
N SER A 93 -21.68 -28.34 14.40
CA SER A 93 -21.88 -28.35 12.96
C SER A 93 -20.70 -27.68 12.26
N GLY A 94 -20.41 -28.12 11.04
CA GLY A 94 -19.22 -27.69 10.31
C GLY A 94 -19.57 -27.05 8.97
N SER A 95 -18.74 -26.13 8.54
CA SER A 95 -18.78 -25.62 7.16
C SER A 95 -17.37 -25.45 6.63
N PHE A 96 -17.20 -25.72 5.33
CA PHE A 96 -15.95 -25.55 4.62
C PHE A 96 -16.21 -24.76 3.34
N SER A 97 -15.35 -23.81 3.03
CA SER A 97 -15.47 -22.98 1.84
C SER A 97 -14.13 -22.74 1.16
N GLY A 98 -14.18 -22.69 -0.16
CA GLY A 98 -13.13 -22.13 -1.00
C GLY A 98 -13.56 -20.77 -1.50
N ILE A 99 -12.68 -19.77 -1.38
CA ILE A 99 -12.97 -18.37 -1.71
C ILE A 99 -11.89 -17.76 -2.61
N ALA A 100 -12.31 -16.83 -3.46
CA ALA A 100 -11.42 -15.98 -4.24
C ALA A 100 -12.04 -14.58 -4.37
N GLY A 101 -11.20 -13.54 -4.39
CA GLY A 101 -11.66 -12.17 -4.29
C GLY A 101 -10.61 -11.11 -4.57
N LEU A 102 -11.05 -9.87 -4.52
CA LEU A 102 -10.19 -8.70 -4.64
C LEU A 102 -9.82 -8.20 -3.25
N GLN A 103 -8.55 -7.91 -3.05
CA GLN A 103 -8.02 -7.34 -1.82
C GLN A 103 -7.23 -6.08 -2.15
N ALA A 104 -7.61 -4.97 -1.53
CA ALA A 104 -6.82 -3.75 -1.50
C ALA A 104 -6.09 -3.65 -0.16
N GLN A 105 -4.91 -3.02 -0.15
CA GLN A 105 -4.15 -2.70 1.06
C GLN A 105 -3.70 -1.24 1.00
N PHE A 106 -4.07 -0.47 2.01
CA PHE A 106 -3.63 0.90 2.25
C PHE A 106 -2.66 0.88 3.41
N ALA A 107 -1.39 1.16 3.14
CA ALA A 107 -0.30 1.05 4.10
C ALA A 107 0.19 2.44 4.53
N PHE A 108 0.15 2.71 5.83
CA PHE A 108 0.59 3.94 6.49
C PHE A 108 1.77 3.60 7.39
N GLY A 109 2.96 3.56 6.80
CA GLY A 109 4.15 3.03 7.46
C GLY A 109 4.01 1.54 7.76
N LYS A 110 3.89 1.17 9.04
CA LYS A 110 3.71 -0.22 9.47
C LYS A 110 2.24 -0.65 9.55
N PHE A 111 1.31 0.29 9.64
CA PHE A 111 -0.12 0.01 9.73
C PHE A 111 -0.72 -0.22 8.35
N ILE A 112 -1.65 -1.15 8.24
CA ILE A 112 -2.30 -1.54 6.99
C ILE A 112 -3.80 -1.62 7.21
N ILE A 113 -4.59 -1.00 6.34
CA ILE A 113 -6.04 -1.21 6.27
C ILE A 113 -6.32 -1.95 4.97
N SER A 114 -7.09 -3.04 5.02
CA SER A 114 -7.25 -3.94 3.90
C SER A 114 -8.70 -4.42 3.75
N PRO A 115 -9.53 -3.71 2.95
CA PRO A 115 -10.81 -4.23 2.54
C PRO A 115 -10.64 -5.36 1.51
N ILE A 116 -11.53 -6.35 1.60
CA ILE A 116 -11.55 -7.55 0.78
C ILE A 116 -13.01 -7.84 0.44
N ILE A 117 -13.27 -8.16 -0.83
CA ILE A 117 -14.54 -8.73 -1.26
C ILE A 117 -14.25 -10.06 -1.96
N SER A 118 -14.74 -11.14 -1.37
CA SER A 118 -14.56 -12.49 -1.88
C SER A 118 -15.89 -13.15 -2.21
N THR A 119 -15.86 -14.04 -3.20
CA THR A 119 -16.94 -14.94 -3.56
C THR A 119 -16.38 -16.36 -3.58
N GLY A 120 -17.25 -17.36 -3.55
CA GLY A 120 -16.81 -18.75 -3.54
C GLY A 120 -17.93 -19.74 -3.40
N TYR A 121 -17.57 -20.94 -2.98
CA TYR A 121 -18.49 -22.04 -2.74
C TYR A 121 -18.31 -22.58 -1.32
N ILE A 122 -19.41 -22.78 -0.61
CA ILE A 122 -19.44 -23.30 0.76
C ILE A 122 -20.24 -24.60 0.78
N SER A 123 -19.75 -25.56 1.55
CA SER A 123 -20.49 -26.73 1.99
C SER A 123 -20.77 -26.59 3.48
N VAL A 124 -22.05 -26.66 3.86
CA VAL A 124 -22.53 -26.51 5.24
C VAL A 124 -23.20 -27.80 5.66
N LYS A 125 -22.65 -28.42 6.70
CA LYS A 125 -23.26 -29.58 7.36
C LYS A 125 -23.73 -29.18 8.74
N GLN A 126 -25.05 -28.99 8.86
CA GLN A 126 -25.72 -28.84 10.13
C GLN A 126 -26.22 -30.19 10.63
N GLU A 127 -25.85 -30.53 11.87
CA GLU A 127 -26.30 -31.75 12.51
C GLU A 127 -27.70 -31.57 13.11
N GLY A 128 -28.49 -32.65 13.07
CA GLY A 128 -29.84 -32.69 13.62
C GLY A 128 -29.87 -32.86 15.14
N TYR A 129 -31.09 -32.94 15.67
CA TYR A 129 -31.34 -33.26 17.08
C TYR A 129 -32.61 -34.10 17.24
N SER A 130 -32.72 -34.74 18.40
CA SER A 130 -33.93 -35.38 18.88
C SER A 130 -34.21 -34.97 20.33
N GLN A 131 -35.49 -34.84 20.67
CA GLN A 131 -36.00 -34.72 22.03
C GLN A 131 -36.77 -35.99 22.36
N THR A 132 -36.21 -36.79 23.25
CA THR A 132 -36.72 -38.12 23.54
C THR A 132 -37.40 -38.12 24.90
N GLY A 133 -38.69 -38.48 24.90
CA GLY A 133 -39.47 -38.72 26.11
C GLY A 133 -39.29 -40.14 26.60
N SER A 134 -39.13 -40.30 27.92
CA SER A 134 -39.09 -41.59 28.59
C SER A 134 -40.35 -41.81 29.42
N PHE A 135 -40.98 -42.96 29.22
CA PHE A 135 -42.26 -43.36 29.79
C PHE A 135 -42.15 -44.78 30.37
N SER A 136 -43.16 -45.20 31.13
CA SER A 136 -43.30 -46.59 31.60
C SER A 136 -44.66 -47.13 31.18
N VAL A 137 -44.68 -48.30 30.54
CA VAL A 137 -45.90 -49.04 30.18
C VAL A 137 -45.83 -50.39 30.88
N ASN A 138 -46.75 -50.66 31.81
CA ASN A 138 -46.80 -51.92 32.54
C ASN A 138 -45.46 -52.31 33.20
N GLY A 139 -44.71 -51.32 33.71
CA GLY A 139 -43.40 -51.51 34.35
C GLY A 139 -42.22 -51.65 33.39
N GLN A 140 -42.43 -51.61 32.06
CA GLN A 140 -41.37 -51.61 31.06
C GLN A 140 -41.05 -50.19 30.59
N PRO A 141 -39.76 -49.81 30.50
CA PRO A 141 -39.37 -48.49 29.99
C PRO A 141 -39.68 -48.38 28.49
N LEU A 142 -40.32 -47.28 28.11
CA LEU A 142 -40.56 -46.89 26.73
C LEU A 142 -39.84 -45.57 26.46
N SER A 143 -39.09 -45.50 25.36
CA SER A 143 -38.44 -44.28 24.89
C SER A 143 -38.95 -43.93 23.51
N LYS A 144 -39.35 -42.67 23.30
CA LYS A 144 -39.90 -42.21 22.02
C LYS A 144 -39.47 -40.78 21.73
N ASP A 145 -39.04 -40.52 20.50
CA ASP A 145 -38.77 -39.17 20.04
C ASP A 145 -40.07 -38.38 19.93
N LEU A 146 -40.15 -37.26 20.63
CA LEU A 146 -41.30 -36.34 20.64
C LEU A 146 -41.14 -35.26 19.57
N ALA A 147 -39.91 -34.81 19.35
CA ALA A 147 -39.55 -33.95 18.25
C ALA A 147 -38.15 -34.29 17.73
N ARG A 148 -37.98 -34.22 16.41
CA ARG A 148 -36.71 -34.49 15.75
C ARG A 148 -36.51 -33.54 14.57
N GLN A 149 -35.35 -32.93 14.49
CA GLN A 149 -34.93 -32.19 13.30
C GLN A 149 -33.86 -32.98 12.56
N ASP A 150 -34.03 -33.13 11.24
CA ASP A 150 -33.03 -33.81 10.42
C ASP A 150 -31.74 -32.98 10.26
N ALA A 151 -30.63 -33.68 10.00
CA ALA A 151 -29.39 -33.04 9.62
C ALA A 151 -29.54 -32.42 8.23
N VAL A 152 -29.00 -31.22 8.05
CA VAL A 152 -29.04 -30.50 6.77
C VAL A 152 -27.64 -30.45 6.20
N ASN A 153 -27.49 -30.89 4.95
CA ASN A 153 -26.25 -30.77 4.20
C ASN A 153 -26.54 -30.01 2.92
N GLU A 154 -26.06 -28.78 2.86
CA GLU A 154 -26.33 -27.89 1.74
C GLU A 154 -25.03 -27.30 1.23
N SER A 155 -24.91 -27.12 -0.08
CA SER A 155 -23.76 -26.44 -0.66
C SER A 155 -24.21 -25.40 -1.67
N GLY A 156 -23.46 -24.31 -1.79
CA GLY A 156 -23.81 -23.27 -2.73
C GLY A 156 -22.87 -22.08 -2.72
N PHE A 157 -23.24 -21.06 -3.47
CA PHE A 157 -22.45 -19.83 -3.58
C PHE A 157 -22.43 -19.06 -2.26
N LEU A 158 -21.29 -18.44 -1.99
CA LEU A 158 -21.11 -17.53 -0.88
C LEU A 158 -20.58 -16.18 -1.34
N VAL A 159 -20.89 -15.13 -0.57
CA VAL A 159 -20.24 -13.83 -0.65
C VAL A 159 -19.70 -13.45 0.72
N LYS A 160 -18.45 -12.97 0.77
CA LYS A 160 -17.71 -12.65 1.99
C LYS A 160 -16.98 -11.32 1.89
N PRO A 161 -17.62 -10.19 2.26
CA PRO A 161 -16.90 -8.96 2.59
C PRO A 161 -16.08 -9.12 3.87
N GLN A 162 -14.86 -8.59 3.86
CA GLN A 162 -13.94 -8.62 5.00
C GLN A 162 -13.13 -7.32 5.07
N LEU A 163 -12.84 -6.87 6.28
CA LEU A 163 -11.95 -5.75 6.56
C LEU A 163 -10.85 -6.21 7.51
N LYS A 164 -9.57 -6.07 7.10
CA LYS A 164 -8.40 -6.40 7.92
C LYS A 164 -7.64 -5.14 8.32
N PHE A 165 -7.29 -5.03 9.60
CA PHE A 165 -6.38 -4.04 10.19
C PHE A 165 -5.07 -4.73 10.56
N GLY A 166 -4.02 -4.43 9.81
CA GLY A 166 -2.72 -5.07 9.92
C GLY A 166 -1.64 -4.18 10.52
N TYR A 167 -0.62 -4.82 11.11
CA TYR A 167 0.62 -4.20 11.54
C TYR A 167 1.81 -5.05 11.10
N THR A 168 2.73 -4.44 10.36
CA THR A 168 3.96 -5.07 9.88
C THR A 168 5.01 -5.06 10.99
N VAL A 169 5.20 -6.22 11.65
CA VAL A 169 6.15 -6.39 12.76
C VAL A 169 7.59 -6.44 12.25
N SER A 170 7.80 -7.11 11.11
CA SER A 170 9.07 -7.18 10.39
C SER A 170 8.82 -7.15 8.88
N ASP A 171 9.87 -7.05 8.07
CA ASP A 171 9.75 -7.05 6.60
C ASP A 171 8.96 -8.22 6.03
N ARG A 172 8.85 -9.33 6.78
CA ARG A 172 8.18 -10.56 6.35
C ARG A 172 6.92 -10.89 7.15
N VAL A 173 6.79 -10.39 8.38
CA VAL A 173 5.71 -10.80 9.29
C VAL A 173 4.75 -9.64 9.51
N GLN A 174 3.47 -9.92 9.26
CA GLN A 174 2.34 -9.04 9.53
C GLN A 174 1.42 -9.71 10.53
N LEU A 175 0.98 -8.99 11.55
CA LEU A 175 -0.16 -9.38 12.37
C LEU A 175 -1.39 -8.62 11.88
N TYR A 176 -2.58 -9.18 12.01
CA TYR A 176 -3.81 -8.46 11.68
C TYR A 176 -5.00 -8.89 12.53
N LEU A 177 -5.91 -7.94 12.73
CA LEU A 177 -7.27 -8.16 13.19
C LEU A 177 -8.21 -8.04 11.98
N GLY A 178 -9.14 -8.96 11.80
CA GLY A 178 -10.09 -8.96 10.69
C GLY A 178 -11.53 -9.06 11.18
N ALA A 179 -12.45 -8.39 10.51
CA ALA A 179 -13.89 -8.59 10.65
C ALA A 179 -14.46 -9.03 9.30
N ALA A 180 -15.26 -10.09 9.28
CA ALA A 180 -15.86 -10.62 8.07
C ALA A 180 -17.34 -10.95 8.28
N PHE A 181 -18.12 -10.86 7.20
CA PHE A 181 -19.50 -11.34 7.15
C PHE A 181 -19.62 -12.29 5.97
N THR A 182 -20.19 -13.47 6.17
CA THR A 182 -20.38 -14.50 5.16
C THR A 182 -21.87 -14.73 4.96
N THR A 183 -22.37 -14.60 3.73
CA THR A 183 -23.70 -15.08 3.33
C THR A 183 -23.54 -16.26 2.38
N GLY A 184 -24.33 -17.31 2.57
CA GLY A 184 -24.24 -18.56 1.81
C GLY A 184 -25.58 -19.02 1.23
N PRO A 185 -25.73 -20.34 0.99
CA PRO A 185 -26.95 -20.93 0.42
C PRO A 185 -28.14 -20.85 1.37
N GLN A 186 -29.32 -21.14 0.82
CA GLN A 186 -30.54 -21.31 1.59
C GLN A 186 -30.61 -22.74 2.12
N MET A 187 -30.75 -22.87 3.44
CA MET A 187 -30.90 -24.12 4.16
C MET A 187 -32.39 -24.43 4.32
N GLU A 188 -32.79 -25.68 4.05
CA GLU A 188 -34.14 -26.19 4.32
C GLU A 188 -34.11 -27.09 5.56
N TYR A 189 -34.99 -26.81 6.52
CA TYR A 189 -35.08 -27.49 7.80
C TYR A 189 -36.40 -28.25 7.86
N THR A 190 -36.31 -29.54 8.19
CA THR A 190 -37.49 -30.39 8.43
C THR A 190 -37.54 -30.76 9.91
N LEU A 191 -38.61 -30.34 10.58
CA LEU A 191 -38.92 -30.72 11.96
C LEU A 191 -40.09 -31.70 11.96
N HIS A 192 -39.82 -32.89 12.50
CA HIS A 192 -40.78 -33.94 12.77
C HIS A 192 -41.28 -33.79 14.21
N THR A 193 -42.59 -33.63 14.40
CA THR A 193 -43.21 -33.59 15.73
C THR A 193 -44.18 -34.76 15.87
N LEU A 194 -44.08 -35.51 16.97
CA LEU A 194 -44.94 -36.65 17.23
C LEU A 194 -46.36 -36.17 17.51
N VAL A 195 -47.33 -36.60 16.72
CA VAL A 195 -48.74 -36.40 16.98
C VAL A 195 -49.26 -37.66 17.67
N PRO A 196 -49.74 -37.58 18.92
CA PRO A 196 -50.30 -38.74 19.61
C PRO A 196 -51.46 -39.37 18.82
N GLN A 197 -51.69 -40.68 19.02
CA GLN A 197 -52.82 -41.37 18.41
C GLN A 197 -54.14 -40.73 18.86
N GLY A 198 -54.93 -40.26 17.89
CA GLY A 198 -56.15 -39.47 18.14
C GLY A 198 -55.94 -37.95 18.11
N GLY A 199 -54.74 -37.46 17.84
CA GLY A 199 -54.43 -36.04 17.72
C GLY A 199 -54.01 -35.38 19.04
N PHE A 200 -53.72 -34.08 18.98
CA PHE A 200 -53.46 -33.29 20.18
C PHE A 200 -54.76 -32.97 20.93
N LYS A 201 -54.74 -33.09 22.26
CA LYS A 201 -55.83 -32.71 23.16
C LYS A 201 -55.56 -31.34 23.78
N GLU A 202 -56.61 -30.63 24.18
CA GLU A 202 -56.51 -29.30 24.80
C GLU A 202 -55.74 -29.31 26.13
N ASP A 203 -55.82 -30.40 26.89
CA ASP A 203 -55.16 -30.57 28.18
C ASP A 203 -53.76 -31.16 28.09
N ASN A 204 -53.29 -31.50 26.89
CA ASN A 204 -52.02 -32.17 26.61
C ASN A 204 -51.79 -33.47 27.40
N LYS A 205 -52.85 -34.16 27.87
CA LYS A 205 -52.75 -35.41 28.63
C LYS A 205 -53.09 -36.64 27.80
N TYR A 206 -52.15 -37.58 27.73
CA TYR A 206 -52.25 -38.76 26.89
C TYR A 206 -51.99 -40.04 27.67
N GLU A 207 -52.63 -41.11 27.22
CA GLU A 207 -52.19 -42.46 27.59
C GLU A 207 -50.86 -42.78 26.90
N VAL A 208 -50.02 -43.57 27.55
CA VAL A 208 -48.70 -43.90 26.98
C VAL A 208 -48.85 -44.66 25.66
N ASP A 209 -49.90 -45.47 25.49
CA ASP A 209 -50.21 -46.13 24.22
C ASP A 209 -50.55 -45.14 23.10
N GLN A 210 -51.16 -43.99 23.41
CA GLN A 210 -51.40 -42.94 22.41
C GLN A 210 -50.08 -42.32 21.93
N ILE A 211 -49.10 -42.18 22.82
CA ILE A 211 -47.76 -41.68 22.46
C ILE A 211 -47.00 -42.74 21.65
N LYS A 212 -47.05 -44.00 22.09
CA LYS A 212 -46.39 -45.13 21.43
C LYS A 212 -46.82 -45.28 19.97
N ASN A 213 -48.12 -45.21 19.73
CA ASN A 213 -48.77 -45.41 18.42
C ASN A 213 -48.98 -44.11 17.62
N GLY A 214 -48.43 -42.99 18.10
CA GLY A 214 -48.48 -41.71 17.40
C GLY A 214 -47.72 -41.71 16.07
N SER A 215 -48.08 -40.78 15.18
CA SER A 215 -47.44 -40.56 13.88
C SER A 215 -46.72 -39.21 13.85
N TYR A 216 -45.71 -39.05 12.99
CA TYR A 216 -45.01 -37.76 12.87
C TYR A 216 -45.71 -36.82 11.90
N SER A 217 -45.80 -35.56 12.29
CA SER A 217 -46.14 -34.45 11.40
C SER A 217 -44.87 -33.67 11.04
N GLU A 218 -44.74 -33.31 9.75
CA GLU A 218 -43.61 -32.55 9.23
C GLU A 218 -43.93 -31.06 9.14
N SER A 219 -42.98 -30.23 9.58
CA SER A 219 -42.96 -28.81 9.29
C SER A 219 -41.64 -28.44 8.61
N LYS A 220 -41.73 -27.67 7.52
CA LYS A 220 -40.58 -27.23 6.73
C LYS A 220 -40.35 -25.75 6.90
N SER A 221 -39.10 -25.36 7.06
CA SER A 221 -38.69 -23.97 7.24
C SER A 221 -37.41 -23.68 6.47
N LYS A 222 -37.18 -22.42 6.10
CA LYS A 222 -36.06 -22.01 5.24
C LYS A 222 -35.30 -20.85 5.87
N SER A 223 -33.97 -20.90 5.81
CA SER A 223 -33.12 -19.79 6.26
C SER A 223 -31.84 -19.72 5.47
N ARG A 224 -31.34 -18.52 5.21
CA ARG A 224 -30.06 -18.35 4.53
C ARG A 224 -28.90 -18.43 5.52
N TYR A 225 -27.85 -19.18 5.18
CA TYR A 225 -26.64 -19.24 5.98
C TYR A 225 -25.98 -17.85 6.08
N LYS A 226 -25.75 -17.36 7.31
CA LYS A 226 -25.20 -16.01 7.57
C LYS A 226 -24.34 -15.97 8.83
N THR A 227 -23.02 -15.89 8.69
CA THR A 227 -22.09 -15.82 9.83
C THR A 227 -21.28 -14.54 9.84
N SER A 228 -20.97 -14.04 11.04
CA SER A 228 -20.01 -12.96 11.23
C SER A 228 -18.79 -13.50 11.96
N GLU A 229 -17.58 -13.13 11.55
CA GLU A 229 -16.35 -13.64 12.15
C GLU A 229 -15.43 -12.46 12.53
N ILE A 230 -14.78 -12.58 13.69
CA ILE A 230 -13.65 -11.73 14.07
C ILE A 230 -12.41 -12.62 14.08
N HIS A 231 -11.37 -12.24 13.35
CA HIS A 231 -10.17 -13.04 13.14
C HIS A 231 -8.94 -12.32 13.71
N LEU A 232 -8.11 -13.04 14.47
CA LEU A 232 -6.73 -12.66 14.70
C LEU A 232 -5.84 -13.51 13.80
N GLY A 233 -4.94 -12.88 13.05
CA GLY A 233 -4.14 -13.58 12.06
C GLY A 233 -2.70 -13.12 11.93
N ILE A 234 -1.91 -14.00 11.34
CA ILE A 234 -0.52 -13.78 10.96
C ILE A 234 -0.38 -13.94 9.44
N GLY A 235 0.40 -13.06 8.83
CA GLY A 235 0.74 -13.05 7.42
C GLY A 235 2.24 -13.11 7.22
N ILE A 236 2.69 -14.00 6.33
CA ILE A 236 4.08 -14.15 5.92
C ILE A 236 4.21 -13.73 4.46
N ARG A 237 5.05 -12.72 4.21
CA ARG A 237 5.43 -12.32 2.86
C ARG A 237 6.49 -13.28 2.34
N LEU A 238 6.12 -14.07 1.33
CA LEU A 238 7.05 -14.94 0.60
C LEU A 238 7.79 -14.13 -0.47
N GLY A 239 9.08 -14.41 -0.65
CA GLY A 239 9.97 -13.75 -1.61
C GLY A 239 11.29 -13.29 -0.99
N LYS A 240 12.31 -13.04 -1.83
CA LYS A 240 13.61 -12.53 -1.38
C LYS A 240 13.40 -11.16 -0.73
N SER A 241 13.71 -11.05 0.56
CA SER A 241 13.83 -9.74 1.22
C SER A 241 14.97 -9.01 0.54
N SER A 242 14.65 -7.99 -0.26
CA SER A 242 15.63 -7.12 -0.90
C SER A 242 16.27 -6.16 0.11
N ARG A 243 16.64 -6.63 1.30
CA ARG A 243 17.75 -6.04 2.02
C ARG A 243 19.02 -6.67 1.48
N LYS A 244 19.43 -6.24 0.28
CA LYS A 244 20.87 -6.11 0.08
C LYS A 244 21.30 -5.05 1.09
N LYS A 245 21.75 -5.49 2.28
CA LYS A 245 22.71 -4.68 3.02
C LYS A 245 23.82 -4.39 2.00
N PRO A 246 24.26 -3.15 1.79
CA PRO A 246 25.52 -2.93 1.11
C PRO A 246 26.58 -3.62 1.98
N ARG A 247 26.84 -4.90 1.70
CA ARG A 247 28.01 -5.61 2.18
C ARG A 247 29.13 -5.14 1.28
N GLY A 248 29.60 -3.91 1.53
CA GLY A 248 30.96 -3.58 1.15
C GLY A 248 31.85 -4.54 1.93
N LYS A 249 32.38 -5.57 1.26
CA LYS A 249 33.64 -6.14 1.71
C LYS A 249 34.64 -4.99 1.58
N VAL A 250 35.05 -4.41 2.70
CA VAL A 250 36.29 -3.66 2.73
C VAL A 250 37.40 -4.70 2.59
N THR A 251 37.77 -5.04 1.37
CA THR A 251 39.13 -5.53 1.14
C THR A 251 40.01 -4.30 1.26
N LYS A 252 40.75 -4.18 2.36
CA LYS A 252 41.90 -3.28 2.41
C LYS A 252 42.77 -3.62 1.19
N PRO A 253 43.11 -2.67 0.30
CA PRO A 253 44.16 -2.89 -0.66
C PRO A 253 45.47 -2.79 0.11
N GLY A 254 46.06 -3.93 0.42
CA GLY A 254 47.32 -4.02 1.13
C GLY A 254 47.62 -5.47 1.43
N ASP A 255 48.66 -5.97 0.76
CA ASP A 255 49.31 -7.25 0.95
C ASP A 255 48.55 -8.48 0.44
N ASN A 256 48.71 -8.76 -0.86
CA ASN A 256 49.38 -9.98 -1.32
C ASN A 256 49.51 -10.02 -2.84
N GLY A 257 50.74 -10.21 -3.31
CA GLY A 257 51.03 -10.82 -4.60
C GLY A 257 51.34 -9.85 -5.73
N MET A 258 52.61 -9.41 -5.80
CA MET A 258 53.18 -8.94 -7.05
C MET A 258 53.00 -10.00 -8.14
N LEU A 259 52.37 -9.63 -9.25
CA LEU A 259 52.80 -10.10 -10.55
C LEU A 259 53.42 -8.90 -11.25
N GLN A 260 54.74 -8.94 -11.40
CA GLN A 260 55.48 -8.04 -12.26
C GLN A 260 54.93 -8.19 -13.68
N ALA A 261 54.21 -7.19 -14.16
CA ALA A 261 54.13 -6.89 -15.57
C ALA A 261 55.04 -5.68 -15.80
N SER A 262 56.26 -5.97 -16.25
CA SER A 262 57.15 -5.01 -16.88
C SER A 262 56.41 -4.31 -18.02
N ASN A 263 56.61 -2.99 -18.12
CA ASN A 263 56.04 -2.04 -19.09
C ASN A 263 54.74 -1.34 -18.67
N ALA A 264 54.81 -0.54 -17.61
CA ALA A 264 53.95 0.63 -17.50
C ALA A 264 54.59 1.78 -18.29
N ASP A 265 54.04 2.09 -19.47
CA ASP A 265 54.23 3.41 -20.07
C ASP A 265 53.38 4.40 -19.25
N SER A 266 54.02 5.06 -18.29
CA SER A 266 53.42 6.01 -17.36
C SER A 266 53.05 7.37 -18.01
N THR A 267 53.12 7.49 -19.34
CA THR A 267 52.86 8.75 -20.05
C THR A 267 51.48 8.87 -20.70
N LYS A 268 50.58 7.90 -20.51
CA LYS A 268 49.22 7.93 -21.11
C LYS A 268 48.08 7.71 -20.12
N ASN A 269 48.06 8.48 -19.04
CA ASN A 269 46.85 8.66 -18.25
C ASN A 269 46.33 10.10 -18.41
N PRO A 270 45.27 10.35 -19.22
CA PRO A 270 44.79 11.70 -19.50
C PRO A 270 44.07 12.38 -18.31
N LEU A 271 44.11 11.77 -17.12
CA LEU A 271 43.39 12.22 -15.93
C LEU A 271 44.31 12.52 -14.74
N TYR A 272 45.63 12.52 -14.93
CA TYR A 272 46.56 12.84 -13.86
C TYR A 272 47.69 13.74 -14.36
N ASN A 273 47.58 15.04 -14.10
CA ASN A 273 48.70 15.96 -14.25
C ASN A 273 49.35 16.12 -12.85
N PRO A 274 50.61 15.70 -12.63
CA PRO A 274 51.22 15.67 -11.30
C PRO A 274 51.72 17.04 -10.80
N SER A 275 51.30 18.16 -11.40
CA SER A 275 51.85 19.49 -11.14
C SER A 275 50.78 20.57 -10.97
N GLY A 276 49.86 20.33 -10.04
CA GLY A 276 48.97 21.35 -9.49
C GLY A 276 48.36 20.87 -8.18
N MET A 277 48.71 21.50 -7.05
CA MET A 277 48.03 21.25 -5.78
C MET A 277 46.63 21.88 -5.85
N GLU A 278 45.67 21.20 -6.47
CA GLU A 278 44.22 21.29 -6.20
C GLU A 278 43.53 20.11 -6.90
N ALA A 279 43.23 19.06 -6.14
CA ALA A 279 42.51 17.90 -6.64
C ALA A 279 40.99 18.17 -6.57
N THR A 280 40.43 18.83 -7.59
CA THR A 280 38.98 18.83 -7.79
C THR A 280 38.57 17.57 -8.55
N ASN A 281 37.99 16.62 -7.81
CA ASN A 281 37.46 15.39 -8.37
C ASN A 281 36.21 15.71 -9.25
N PRO A 282 36.18 15.38 -10.55
CA PRO A 282 35.03 15.63 -11.43
C PRO A 282 33.79 14.79 -11.09
N LEU A 283 33.85 13.92 -10.06
CA LEU A 283 32.75 13.08 -9.57
C LEU A 283 32.09 13.60 -8.27
N ALA A 284 32.31 14.85 -7.88
CA ALA A 284 31.64 15.41 -6.71
C ALA A 284 30.13 15.57 -6.98
N MET A 285 29.33 14.61 -6.52
CA MET A 285 27.87 14.77 -6.39
C MET A 285 27.61 16.00 -5.51
N ALA A 286 26.91 17.01 -6.04
CA ALA A 286 26.59 18.24 -5.31
C ALA A 286 25.93 17.90 -3.96
N LEU A 287 26.44 18.48 -2.87
CA LEU A 287 25.86 18.31 -1.54
C LEU A 287 24.45 18.95 -1.51
N PRO A 288 23.53 18.49 -0.66
CA PRO A 288 22.23 19.14 -0.47
C PRO A 288 22.40 20.62 -0.08
N GLY A 289 21.69 21.53 -0.75
CA GLY A 289 21.82 22.98 -0.59
C GLY A 289 22.99 23.63 -1.35
N SER A 290 23.82 22.86 -2.05
CA SER A 290 24.89 23.42 -2.89
C SER A 290 24.31 24.14 -4.13
N PRO A 291 24.88 25.30 -4.52
CA PRO A 291 24.47 25.98 -5.75
C PRO A 291 24.74 25.15 -7.01
N ILE A 292 23.92 25.35 -8.05
CA ILE A 292 24.02 24.65 -9.34
C ILE A 292 24.31 25.64 -10.46
N GLY A 293 25.55 25.63 -10.96
CA GLY A 293 25.95 26.41 -12.13
C GLY A 293 25.64 25.75 -13.47
N GLY A 294 25.63 26.56 -14.54
CA GLY A 294 25.46 26.09 -15.92
C GLY A 294 24.01 25.78 -16.32
N ILE A 295 23.00 26.23 -15.56
CA ILE A 295 21.59 26.05 -15.91
C ILE A 295 21.13 27.17 -16.83
N VAL A 296 20.59 26.81 -18.00
CA VAL A 296 19.99 27.73 -18.95
C VAL A 296 18.51 27.96 -18.62
N VAL A 297 18.16 29.22 -18.43
CA VAL A 297 16.84 29.75 -18.08
C VAL A 297 16.25 30.40 -19.33
N LYS A 298 15.11 29.93 -19.85
CA LYS A 298 14.46 30.47 -21.06
C LYS A 298 12.99 30.77 -20.80
N GLY A 299 12.52 31.98 -21.07
CA GLY A 299 11.14 32.36 -20.79
C GLY A 299 10.87 33.85 -20.97
N GLY A 300 9.71 34.33 -20.54
CA GLY A 300 9.34 35.74 -20.72
C GLY A 300 8.00 36.09 -20.09
N LYS A 301 7.54 37.33 -20.32
CA LYS A 301 6.24 37.82 -19.82
C LYS A 301 5.11 37.01 -20.46
N ASN A 302 4.17 36.53 -19.65
CA ASN A 302 3.06 35.69 -20.06
C ASN A 302 1.72 36.30 -19.58
N PRO A 303 0.81 36.74 -20.47
CA PRO A 303 0.89 36.70 -21.94
C PRO A 303 1.70 37.85 -22.57
N GLY A 304 2.29 37.62 -23.74
CA GLY A 304 2.66 38.69 -24.68
C GLY A 304 4.06 39.32 -24.58
N GLY A 305 5.06 38.68 -23.96
CA GLY A 305 6.44 39.22 -23.85
C GLY A 305 7.48 38.63 -24.82
N ASN A 306 8.64 39.30 -24.89
CA ASN A 306 9.83 38.79 -25.57
C ASN A 306 10.48 37.64 -24.79
N LEU A 307 11.09 36.69 -25.52
CA LEU A 307 11.86 35.60 -24.92
C LEU A 307 13.19 36.14 -24.37
N MET A 308 13.43 35.89 -23.09
CA MET A 308 14.65 36.18 -22.35
C MET A 308 15.39 34.86 -22.07
N VAL A 309 16.72 34.90 -22.16
CA VAL A 309 17.60 33.77 -21.88
C VAL A 309 18.71 34.20 -20.93
N ALA A 310 18.94 33.43 -19.88
CA ALA A 310 20.04 33.61 -18.93
C ALA A 310 20.67 32.27 -18.57
N THR A 311 21.92 32.27 -18.10
CA THR A 311 22.61 31.05 -17.63
C THR A 311 23.14 31.27 -16.22
N SER A 312 22.98 30.30 -15.32
CA SER A 312 23.52 30.38 -13.97
C SER A 312 25.05 30.28 -13.94
N ASP A 313 25.70 31.13 -13.14
CA ASP A 313 27.13 31.11 -12.90
C ASP A 313 27.57 29.91 -12.02
N SER A 314 28.87 29.75 -11.76
CA SER A 314 29.40 28.67 -10.91
C SER A 314 28.84 28.67 -9.47
N ASN A 315 28.23 29.77 -9.03
CA ASN A 315 27.56 29.91 -7.73
C ASN A 315 26.03 29.75 -7.84
N GLY A 316 25.53 29.24 -8.97
CA GLY A 316 24.12 29.04 -9.26
C GLY A 316 23.30 30.32 -9.40
N LYS A 317 23.95 31.48 -9.60
CA LYS A 317 23.30 32.79 -9.68
C LYS A 317 23.04 33.20 -11.11
N PHE A 318 21.89 33.83 -11.36
CA PHE A 318 21.63 34.56 -12.60
C PHE A 318 20.79 35.80 -12.31
N GLU A 319 20.83 36.77 -13.22
CA GLU A 319 20.12 38.05 -13.07
C GLU A 319 19.26 38.33 -14.30
N LEU A 320 18.06 38.86 -14.07
CA LEU A 320 17.15 39.35 -15.10
C LEU A 320 16.97 40.84 -14.88
N ASN A 321 17.43 41.62 -15.85
CA ASN A 321 17.47 43.08 -15.75
C ASN A 321 16.28 43.72 -16.46
N GLY A 322 15.76 44.81 -15.91
CA GLY A 322 14.70 45.62 -16.52
C GLY A 322 13.37 44.89 -16.70
N LEU A 323 12.97 44.03 -15.75
CA LEU A 323 11.66 43.40 -15.80
C LEU A 323 10.56 44.45 -15.55
N GLU A 324 9.54 44.45 -16.41
CA GLU A 324 8.32 45.24 -16.24
C GLU A 324 7.34 44.55 -15.29
N VAL A 325 6.34 45.28 -14.80
CA VAL A 325 5.25 44.69 -14.01
C VAL A 325 4.47 43.67 -14.86
N GLY A 326 4.22 42.49 -14.30
CA GLY A 326 3.44 41.41 -14.93
C GLY A 326 3.85 40.00 -14.54
N ALA A 327 3.13 39.01 -15.07
CA ALA A 327 3.40 37.58 -14.84
C ALA A 327 4.47 37.05 -15.80
N TYR A 328 5.39 36.23 -15.29
CA TYR A 328 6.48 35.64 -16.06
C TYR A 328 6.55 34.12 -15.89
N GLN A 329 6.97 33.44 -16.96
CA GLN A 329 7.18 31.99 -16.97
C GLN A 329 8.54 31.66 -17.60
N PHE A 330 9.33 30.82 -16.93
CA PHE A 330 10.64 30.37 -17.42
C PHE A 330 10.82 28.86 -17.28
N ASN A 331 11.44 28.26 -18.30
CA ASN A 331 11.86 26.86 -18.34
C ASN A 331 13.34 26.75 -17.99
N LEU A 332 13.69 25.76 -17.16
CA LEU A 332 15.04 25.48 -16.70
C LEU A 332 15.58 24.22 -17.38
N THR A 333 16.72 24.36 -18.05
CA THR A 333 17.39 23.26 -18.77
C THR A 333 18.89 23.22 -18.47
N PRO A 334 19.53 22.04 -18.46
CA PRO A 334 20.98 21.94 -18.32
C PRO A 334 21.66 22.56 -19.54
N GLY A 335 22.66 23.41 -19.32
CA GLY A 335 23.56 23.89 -20.36
C GLY A 335 24.61 22.83 -20.72
N GLN A 336 25.08 22.84 -21.96
CA GLN A 336 26.36 22.19 -22.29
C GLN A 336 27.46 22.93 -21.52
N ASN A 337 28.31 22.20 -20.80
CA ASN A 337 29.54 22.79 -20.28
C ASN A 337 30.35 23.32 -21.47
N PRO A 338 30.69 24.62 -21.53
CA PRO A 338 31.78 25.07 -22.37
C PRO A 338 33.05 24.46 -21.78
N GLY A 339 33.68 23.54 -22.51
CA GLY A 339 35.09 23.25 -22.28
C GLY A 339 35.86 24.56 -22.33
N ALA A 340 36.89 24.67 -21.48
CA ALA A 340 37.77 25.82 -21.42
C ALA A 340 38.15 26.33 -22.82
N ASN A 341 38.05 27.65 -22.99
CA ASN A 341 38.37 28.46 -24.16
C ASN A 341 37.25 28.67 -25.19
N GLU A 342 36.31 29.55 -24.87
CA GLU A 342 35.77 30.47 -25.90
C GLU A 342 35.77 31.90 -25.36
N VAL A 343 36.39 32.78 -26.15
CA VAL A 343 36.55 34.20 -25.90
C VAL A 343 35.20 34.90 -26.03
N THR A 344 34.90 35.72 -25.04
CA THR A 344 33.82 36.71 -25.04
C THR A 344 33.87 37.59 -26.30
N SER A 345 32.81 37.60 -27.11
CA SER A 345 32.50 38.74 -27.97
C SER A 345 31.19 39.37 -27.51
N VAL A 346 31.32 40.56 -26.92
CA VAL A 346 30.20 41.44 -26.57
C VAL A 346 29.69 42.06 -27.87
N GLY A 347 28.58 41.56 -28.40
CA GLY A 347 27.88 42.17 -29.52
C GLY A 347 26.95 43.28 -29.05
N THR A 348 27.41 44.53 -29.10
CA THR A 348 26.55 45.72 -28.97
C THR A 348 25.65 45.80 -30.21
N VAL A 349 24.32 45.88 -30.03
CA VAL A 349 23.40 46.18 -31.14
C VAL A 349 22.89 47.60 -30.99
N ARG A 350 23.21 48.46 -31.98
CA ARG A 350 22.47 49.69 -32.32
C ARG A 350 21.74 49.46 -33.66
N PRO A 351 20.58 50.09 -33.93
CA PRO A 351 19.56 49.56 -34.86
C PRO A 351 19.55 50.18 -36.28
N GLY A 352 18.92 49.46 -37.22
CA GLY A 352 18.55 49.86 -38.60
C GLY A 352 19.35 49.05 -39.64
N THR A 353 18.81 48.44 -40.71
CA THR A 353 17.71 48.83 -41.61
C THR A 353 17.21 47.61 -42.42
N LYS A 354 15.99 47.75 -42.98
CA LYS A 354 15.15 46.78 -43.73
C LYS A 354 15.80 46.06 -44.93
N GLY A 355 15.31 44.84 -45.22
CA GLY A 355 15.51 44.16 -46.50
C GLY A 355 14.87 42.77 -46.61
N SER A 356 13.70 42.73 -47.26
CA SER A 356 12.95 41.60 -47.85
C SER A 356 13.71 40.31 -48.25
N GLY A 357 13.04 39.15 -48.09
CA GLY A 357 13.26 37.98 -48.95
C GLY A 357 13.01 36.63 -48.28
N ALA A 358 11.85 36.03 -48.54
CA ALA A 358 11.52 34.66 -48.14
C ALA A 358 12.33 33.62 -48.94
N THR A 359 13.01 32.69 -48.26
CA THR A 359 13.30 31.34 -48.75
C THR A 359 13.45 30.37 -47.58
N SER A 360 12.53 29.41 -47.51
CA SER A 360 12.70 28.14 -46.80
C SER A 360 13.96 27.44 -47.33
N SER A 361 14.90 27.15 -46.46
CA SER A 361 15.98 26.19 -46.76
C SER A 361 16.39 25.47 -45.47
N SER A 362 15.91 24.23 -45.40
CA SER A 362 16.42 23.15 -44.58
C SER A 362 17.90 22.93 -44.91
N TYR A 363 18.78 23.14 -43.94
CA TYR A 363 20.14 22.66 -44.02
C TYR A 363 20.25 21.34 -43.26
N ALA A 364 20.16 20.26 -44.03
CA ALA A 364 20.80 19.01 -43.68
C ALA A 364 22.33 19.21 -43.77
N ALA A 365 23.01 19.25 -42.64
CA ALA A 365 24.46 19.14 -42.59
C ALA A 365 24.81 17.65 -42.47
N GLY A 366 25.31 17.09 -43.58
CA GLY A 366 25.77 15.72 -43.68
C GLY A 366 26.88 15.40 -42.70
N ARG A 367 26.81 14.18 -42.15
CA ARG A 367 27.89 13.57 -41.37
C ARG A 367 29.01 13.18 -42.32
N LEU A 368 30.11 13.94 -42.33
CA LEU A 368 31.40 13.41 -42.78
C LEU A 368 32.01 12.64 -41.59
N SER A 369 31.91 11.32 -41.68
CA SER A 369 32.48 10.37 -40.73
C SER A 369 33.88 9.98 -41.20
N THR A 370 34.91 10.64 -40.66
CA THR A 370 36.28 10.16 -40.71
C THR A 370 37.00 10.53 -39.43
N ASP A 371 36.66 9.86 -38.33
CA ASP A 371 37.64 9.61 -37.28
C ASP A 371 37.24 8.37 -36.50
N THR A 372 38.06 7.32 -36.61
CA THR A 372 37.87 6.06 -35.91
C THR A 372 38.39 6.23 -34.49
N THR A 373 37.65 6.98 -33.66
CA THR A 373 37.97 7.09 -32.24
C THR A 373 37.67 5.75 -31.56
N LYS A 374 38.72 4.95 -31.35
CA LYS A 374 38.67 3.83 -30.42
C LYS A 374 38.32 4.38 -29.03
N ASN A 375 37.16 3.99 -28.52
CA ASN A 375 36.77 4.24 -27.14
C ASN A 375 37.71 3.43 -26.22
N PRO A 376 38.51 4.05 -25.33
CA PRO A 376 39.50 3.34 -24.52
C PRO A 376 38.90 2.43 -23.43
N LEU A 377 37.57 2.24 -23.43
CA LEU A 377 36.84 1.45 -22.44
C LEU A 377 36.12 0.22 -23.04
N TYR A 378 36.37 -0.14 -24.30
CA TYR A 378 35.70 -1.26 -24.97
C TYR A 378 36.65 -2.00 -25.92
N GLU A 379 37.04 -3.23 -25.59
CA GLU A 379 37.64 -4.18 -26.55
C GLU A 379 36.58 -5.23 -26.92
N GLY A 380 35.91 -5.01 -28.04
CA GLY A 380 34.92 -5.94 -28.58
C GLY A 380 34.08 -5.29 -29.68
N SER A 381 34.22 -5.80 -30.90
CA SER A 381 33.52 -5.36 -32.10
C SER A 381 31.99 -5.47 -31.99
N GLY A 382 31.33 -4.39 -31.58
CA GLY A 382 29.87 -4.26 -31.59
C GLY A 382 29.44 -2.80 -31.78
N ASN A 383 28.62 -2.54 -32.80
CA ASN A 383 27.98 -1.24 -33.01
C ASN A 383 26.99 -0.97 -31.87
N SER A 384 27.27 0.00 -30.98
CA SER A 384 26.27 0.73 -30.19
C SER A 384 26.90 1.93 -29.49
N GLY A 385 26.59 3.13 -29.96
CA GLY A 385 26.98 4.41 -29.37
C GLY A 385 26.19 4.76 -28.12
N SER A 386 26.40 4.04 -27.02
CA SER A 386 25.94 4.41 -25.69
C SER A 386 27.12 4.48 -24.74
N ASN A 387 27.57 5.70 -24.45
CA ASN A 387 28.63 5.97 -23.48
C ASN A 387 28.00 6.05 -22.06
N PRO A 388 28.35 5.16 -21.12
CA PRO A 388 27.80 5.16 -19.76
C PRO A 388 28.18 6.40 -18.93
N MET A 389 29.10 7.25 -19.42
CA MET A 389 29.40 8.57 -18.84
C MET A 389 28.41 9.68 -19.23
N TYR A 390 27.47 9.42 -20.14
CA TYR A 390 26.46 10.39 -20.61
C TYR A 390 25.05 10.15 -20.06
N GLU A 391 24.81 9.09 -19.30
CA GLU A 391 23.48 8.79 -18.72
C GLU A 391 23.26 9.41 -17.33
N ALA A 392 24.32 9.90 -16.67
CA ALA A 392 24.23 10.52 -15.35
C ALA A 392 24.20 12.06 -15.37
N SER A 393 24.41 12.68 -16.53
CA SER A 393 24.32 14.13 -16.75
C SER A 393 23.03 14.45 -17.50
N ALA A 394 22.27 15.43 -17.00
CA ALA A 394 20.99 15.81 -17.56
C ALA A 394 21.14 16.17 -19.06
N ARG A 395 20.39 15.48 -19.92
CA ARG A 395 20.48 15.65 -21.37
C ARG A 395 20.03 17.06 -21.77
N PRO A 396 20.71 17.74 -22.71
CA PRO A 396 20.24 19.00 -23.26
C PRO A 396 18.77 18.91 -23.70
N GLY A 397 17.94 19.85 -23.24
CA GLY A 397 16.50 19.89 -23.55
C GLY A 397 15.58 19.06 -22.63
N SER A 398 16.12 18.34 -21.64
CA SER A 398 15.29 17.66 -20.62
C SER A 398 15.13 18.54 -19.37
N PRO A 399 13.90 18.75 -18.85
CA PRO A 399 13.70 19.60 -17.69
C PRO A 399 14.28 19.02 -16.39
N ILE A 400 14.82 19.89 -15.54
CA ILE A 400 15.41 19.51 -14.24
C ILE A 400 14.35 19.63 -13.15
N GLY A 401 13.73 18.51 -12.78
CA GLY A 401 12.83 18.44 -11.62
C GLY A 401 13.60 18.36 -10.30
N GLY A 402 13.04 18.96 -9.24
CA GLY A 402 13.52 18.79 -7.86
C GLY A 402 14.59 19.77 -7.37
N ILE A 403 14.86 20.86 -8.11
CA ILE A 403 15.74 21.96 -7.67
C ILE A 403 14.95 23.03 -6.91
N VAL A 404 15.64 23.80 -6.06
CA VAL A 404 15.08 24.96 -5.36
C VAL A 404 15.58 26.23 -6.03
N VAL A 405 14.65 27.13 -6.40
CA VAL A 405 14.99 28.45 -6.93
C VAL A 405 14.59 29.49 -5.89
N LYS A 406 15.52 30.38 -5.54
CA LYS A 406 15.28 31.55 -4.68
C LYS A 406 15.45 32.81 -5.51
N GLY A 407 14.57 33.79 -5.42
CA GLY A 407 14.65 35.01 -6.22
C GLY A 407 14.05 36.24 -5.55
N GLY A 408 14.54 37.44 -5.89
CA GLY A 408 14.06 38.71 -5.32
C GLY A 408 14.60 39.94 -6.05
N LYS A 409 14.01 41.11 -5.77
CA LYS A 409 14.40 42.41 -6.36
C LYS A 409 15.83 42.80 -5.95
N ASN A 410 16.62 43.29 -6.90
CA ASN A 410 18.01 43.67 -6.72
C ASN A 410 18.25 45.10 -7.28
N PRO A 411 18.71 46.08 -6.47
CA PRO A 411 19.01 46.02 -5.03
C PRO A 411 17.76 46.12 -4.14
N GLY A 412 17.87 45.64 -2.89
CA GLY A 412 16.96 45.98 -1.79
C GLY A 412 15.76 45.04 -1.52
N GLY A 413 15.56 43.96 -2.28
CA GLY A 413 14.47 42.99 -2.06
C GLY A 413 14.88 41.74 -1.27
N ASN A 414 13.94 41.17 -0.52
CA ASN A 414 14.12 39.86 0.11
C ASN A 414 14.06 38.73 -0.93
N MET A 415 14.87 37.69 -0.75
CA MET A 415 14.83 36.48 -1.57
C MET A 415 13.68 35.58 -1.11
N ILE A 416 12.78 35.21 -2.01
CA ILE A 416 11.69 34.27 -1.75
C ILE A 416 11.92 32.95 -2.48
N ASN A 417 11.37 31.86 -1.93
CA ASN A 417 11.39 30.57 -2.59
C ASN A 417 10.35 30.55 -3.73
N LEU A 418 10.79 30.15 -4.92
CA LEU A 418 9.94 29.94 -6.08
C LEU A 418 9.63 28.45 -6.22
N SER A 419 8.40 28.16 -6.58
CA SER A 419 7.97 26.79 -6.85
C SER A 419 8.41 26.38 -8.26
N VAL A 420 9.08 25.22 -8.37
CA VAL A 420 9.49 24.62 -9.63
C VAL A 420 8.57 23.43 -9.89
N ASP A 421 7.90 23.42 -11.04
CA ASP A 421 7.00 22.33 -11.41
C ASP A 421 7.77 21.09 -11.91
N LYS A 422 7.03 20.00 -12.19
CA LYS A 422 7.60 18.74 -12.70
C LYS A 422 8.24 18.87 -14.09
N ASN A 423 7.98 19.95 -14.79
CA ASN A 423 8.51 20.27 -16.11
C ASN A 423 9.66 21.28 -16.02
N GLY A 424 10.21 21.54 -14.84
CA GLY A 424 11.33 22.48 -14.65
C GLY A 424 10.93 23.93 -14.90
N THR A 425 9.65 24.26 -14.76
CA THR A 425 9.12 25.60 -14.99
C THR A 425 9.02 26.37 -13.68
N ILE A 426 9.45 27.63 -13.69
CA ILE A 426 9.16 28.61 -12.63
C ILE A 426 8.17 29.65 -13.15
N GLN A 427 7.25 30.05 -12.28
CA GLN A 427 6.30 31.12 -12.53
C GLN A 427 6.34 32.09 -11.35
N PHE A 428 6.40 33.39 -11.64
CA PHE A 428 6.34 34.44 -10.61
C PHE A 428 5.80 35.74 -11.20
N GLU A 429 5.25 36.58 -10.32
CA GLU A 429 4.71 37.89 -10.67
C GLU A 429 5.69 38.98 -10.24
N VAL A 430 5.99 39.90 -11.17
CA VAL A 430 6.77 41.10 -10.91
C VAL A 430 5.80 42.21 -10.52
N LEU A 431 5.81 42.59 -9.23
CA LEU A 431 4.93 43.63 -8.69
C LEU A 431 5.50 45.05 -8.87
N GLU A 432 6.82 45.19 -9.02
CA GLU A 432 7.50 46.46 -9.23
C GLU A 432 8.58 46.31 -10.30
N ALA A 433 8.65 47.22 -11.27
CA ALA A 433 9.66 47.14 -12.31
C ALA A 433 11.10 47.27 -11.72
N GLY A 434 12.05 46.51 -12.27
CA GLY A 434 13.43 46.53 -11.80
C GLY A 434 14.26 45.30 -12.17
N ASN A 435 15.45 45.21 -11.59
CA ASN A 435 16.33 44.05 -11.77
C ASN A 435 16.04 43.01 -10.68
N TYR A 436 16.17 41.73 -11.04
CA TYR A 436 15.89 40.61 -10.14
C TYR A 436 17.05 39.62 -10.18
N LYS A 437 17.42 39.11 -8.99
CA LYS A 437 18.50 38.13 -8.81
C LYS A 437 17.92 36.80 -8.36
N PHE A 438 18.45 35.71 -8.90
CA PHE A 438 18.01 34.35 -8.61
C PHE A 438 19.18 33.46 -8.24
N ILE A 439 18.92 32.43 -7.44
CA ILE A 439 19.86 31.40 -7.02
C ILE A 439 19.21 30.03 -7.21
N ILE A 440 19.88 29.14 -7.92
CA ILE A 440 19.47 27.74 -8.13
C ILE A 440 20.31 26.83 -7.24
N GLN A 441 19.65 26.01 -6.43
CA GLN A 441 20.29 25.11 -5.46
C GLN A 441 19.70 23.69 -5.56
N THR A 442 20.49 22.70 -5.14
CA THR A 442 19.97 21.36 -4.90
C THR A 442 18.95 21.39 -3.75
N PRO A 443 17.95 20.50 -3.73
CA PRO A 443 16.94 20.49 -2.68
C PRO A 443 17.58 20.22 -1.32
N GLU A 444 17.24 21.02 -0.33
CA GLU A 444 17.62 20.74 1.06
C GLU A 444 16.86 19.50 1.54
N ASN A 445 17.57 18.54 2.14
CA ASN A 445 16.93 17.44 2.86
C ASN A 445 16.22 18.04 4.09
N PRO A 446 14.89 17.89 4.27
CA PRO A 446 14.18 18.45 5.42
C PRO A 446 14.45 17.73 6.75
N ASN A 447 15.63 17.12 6.94
CA ASN A 447 16.05 16.56 8.22
C ASN A 447 17.57 16.33 8.31
N PRO A 448 18.35 17.30 8.81
CA PRO A 448 19.63 17.04 9.44
C PRO A 448 19.43 16.93 10.96
N GLY A 449 19.55 15.72 11.50
CA GLY A 449 19.93 15.44 12.90
C GLY A 449 19.17 16.16 14.04
N LYS A 450 18.45 15.37 14.84
CA LYS A 450 18.21 15.71 16.26
C LYS A 450 19.53 16.14 16.90
N GLN A 451 19.70 17.43 17.19
CA GLN A 451 20.69 17.86 18.17
C GLN A 451 20.32 17.20 19.50
N LYS A 452 21.26 16.47 20.07
CA LYS A 452 21.14 15.91 21.42
C LYS A 452 20.82 17.05 22.38
N LYS A 453 19.63 17.03 22.99
CA LYS A 453 19.38 17.74 24.25
C LYS A 453 20.33 17.15 25.30
N VAL A 454 21.44 17.82 25.56
CA VAL A 454 22.14 17.69 26.84
C VAL A 454 21.23 18.35 27.87
N LYS A 455 20.63 17.54 28.74
CA LYS A 455 20.03 18.03 29.99
C LYS A 455 21.18 18.19 30.98
N GLU A 456 21.60 19.42 31.23
CA GLU A 456 22.31 19.75 32.47
C GLU A 456 21.70 20.99 33.13
N LYS A 457 21.10 20.70 34.30
CA LYS A 457 20.90 21.51 35.51
C LYS A 457 20.66 23.02 35.37
N ALA A 458 19.43 23.42 35.67
CA ALA A 458 19.12 24.79 36.07
C ALA A 458 19.58 25.01 37.53
N THR A 459 20.40 26.03 37.75
CA THR A 459 20.66 26.63 39.06
C THR A 459 19.98 28.00 39.10
N SER A 460 19.09 28.14 40.09
CA SER A 460 18.62 29.33 40.82
C SER A 460 18.86 30.74 40.22
N GLY A 461 17.78 31.52 40.12
CA GLY A 461 17.87 32.98 39.97
C GLY A 461 16.52 33.64 39.66
N LEU A 462 15.84 34.10 40.71
CA LEU A 462 14.61 34.92 40.72
C LEU A 462 14.64 36.10 39.71
N LYS A 463 13.48 36.44 39.11
CA LYS A 463 12.61 37.51 39.65
C LYS A 463 11.27 37.61 38.90
N ASP A 464 10.25 37.61 39.75
CA ASP A 464 8.85 37.95 39.63
C ASP A 464 8.64 39.41 39.14
N THR A 465 7.56 39.68 38.39
CA THR A 465 6.64 40.80 38.62
C THR A 465 5.51 40.90 37.57
N LEU A 466 4.25 40.88 38.09
CA LEU A 466 3.04 41.62 37.66
C LEU A 466 2.31 41.11 36.40
N LYS A 467 0.98 41.02 36.31
CA LYS A 467 -0.19 41.34 37.16
C LYS A 467 -1.38 40.60 36.52
N THR A 468 -2.35 40.13 37.31
CA THR A 468 -3.75 40.03 36.87
C THR A 468 -4.64 40.32 38.07
N ASN A 469 -5.41 41.40 37.99
CA ASN A 469 -6.60 41.59 38.80
C ASN A 469 -7.77 40.95 38.03
N VAL A 470 -8.53 40.12 38.76
CA VAL A 470 -9.91 39.65 38.55
C VAL A 470 -10.31 39.18 37.16
#